data_AF-A0A9D5NT76-F1
#
_entry.id   AF-A0A9D5NT76-F1
#
_cell.length_a   1.000
_cell.length_b   1.000
_cell.length_c   1.000
_cell.angle_alpha   90.00
_cell.angle_beta   90.00
_cell.angle_gamma   90.00
#
_symmetry.space_group_name_H-M   'P 1'
#
loop_
_entity.id
_entity.type
_entity.pdbx_description
1 polymer ?
#
loop_
_entity_poly.entity_id
_entity_poly.type
_entity_poly.pdbx_seq_one_letter_code
_entity_poly.pdbx_strand_id
1 'polypeptide(L)'
;MKKFMISSMMCLITLTSNAQVMTSATVDKIFDAVSQANDTEFVFNVDRDADGNIATMVVYQELLQRKADFTLKPIYRYQYAYAADSMLTSRIKYEWRKQQWQCVGRYDYSLASGCYTVTYSRWNKKKAQFDEPVGQIIYTLLPNESIACVACYSRQRNKTDLQLEWQLPVESYTMNMDHYLTQK
;
A
#
# COMPACT_ATOMS: atom_id res chain seq x y z
N MET A 1 -20.40 -5.35 -0.90
CA MET A 1 -19.34 -4.66 -0.13
C MET A 1 -18.01 -5.40 -0.30
N LYS A 2 -17.28 -5.19 -1.42
CA LYS A 2 -16.05 -5.94 -1.75
C LYS A 2 -14.89 -5.06 -2.25
N LYS A 3 -15.05 -3.74 -2.31
CA LYS A 3 -14.05 -2.81 -2.85
C LYS A 3 -13.04 -2.28 -1.82
N PHE A 4 -13.20 -2.63 -0.55
CA PHE A 4 -12.36 -2.13 0.55
C PHE A 4 -11.12 -3.00 0.85
N MET A 5 -11.09 -4.28 0.46
CA MET A 5 -10.04 -5.19 0.97
C MET A 5 -8.63 -4.95 0.42
N ILE A 6 -8.45 -4.57 -0.85
CA ILE A 6 -7.08 -4.46 -1.43
C ILE A 6 -6.35 -3.19 -0.98
N SER A 7 -7.10 -2.09 -0.72
CA SER A 7 -6.50 -0.88 -0.12
C SER A 7 -6.20 -1.10 1.37
N SER A 8 -7.00 -1.92 2.05
CA SER A 8 -6.81 -2.24 3.46
C SER A 8 -5.68 -3.25 3.69
N MET A 9 -5.42 -4.21 2.80
CA MET A 9 -4.34 -5.21 3.00
C MET A 9 -2.93 -4.60 3.08
N MET A 10 -2.63 -3.55 2.31
CA MET A 10 -1.35 -2.85 2.41
C MET A 10 -1.23 -2.03 3.70
N CYS A 11 -2.36 -1.58 4.24
CA CYS A 11 -2.45 -0.95 5.56
C CYS A 11 -2.41 -2.00 6.70
N LEU A 12 -2.80 -3.24 6.41
CA LEU A 12 -2.85 -4.34 7.37
C LEU A 12 -1.50 -5.05 7.51
N ILE A 13 -0.73 -5.21 6.43
CA ILE A 13 0.63 -5.76 6.50
C ILE A 13 1.58 -4.78 7.20
N THR A 14 1.36 -3.47 7.07
CA THR A 14 2.07 -2.46 7.87
C THR A 14 1.66 -2.43 9.35
N LEU A 15 0.60 -3.17 9.74
CA LEU A 15 0.17 -3.32 11.13
C LEU A 15 0.56 -4.68 11.74
N THR A 16 0.84 -5.72 10.94
CA THR A 16 1.23 -7.06 11.43
C THR A 16 2.73 -7.33 11.38
N SER A 17 3.52 -6.58 10.61
CA SER A 17 4.95 -6.47 10.84
C SER A 17 5.22 -5.34 11.83
N ASN A 18 6.16 -5.52 12.77
CA ASN A 18 6.86 -4.39 13.40
C ASN A 18 7.06 -3.34 12.29
N ALA A 19 6.67 -2.06 12.43
CA ALA A 19 6.71 -1.08 11.33
C ALA A 19 8.13 -0.97 10.77
N GLN A 20 8.42 -1.87 9.87
CA GLN A 20 9.64 -1.89 9.13
C GLN A 20 9.36 -0.89 8.04
N VAL A 21 10.14 0.19 8.07
CA VAL A 21 10.24 1.14 6.96
C VAL A 21 10.19 0.33 5.66
N MET A 22 9.22 0.62 4.78
CA MET A 22 9.09 -0.17 3.57
C MET A 22 10.36 0.01 2.74
N THR A 23 11.10 -1.07 2.52
CA THR A 23 12.26 -1.12 1.61
C THR A 23 11.92 -1.97 0.38
N SER A 24 12.82 -2.01 -0.60
CA SER A 24 12.70 -2.95 -1.72
C SER A 24 12.54 -4.40 -1.25
N ALA A 25 13.33 -4.83 -0.25
CA ALA A 25 13.20 -6.15 0.36
C ALA A 25 11.82 -6.39 0.99
N THR A 26 11.20 -5.37 1.59
CA THR A 26 9.83 -5.48 2.11
C THR A 26 8.82 -5.65 0.97
N VAL A 27 9.01 -4.96 -0.15
CA VAL A 27 8.15 -5.11 -1.35
C VAL A 27 8.29 -6.52 -1.93
N ASP A 28 9.51 -7.07 -1.99
CA ASP A 28 9.77 -8.45 -2.41
C ASP A 28 9.05 -9.47 -1.52
N LYS A 29 9.18 -9.35 -0.19
CA LYS A 29 8.46 -10.23 0.76
C LYS A 29 6.96 -10.19 0.57
N ILE A 30 6.39 -9.01 0.31
CA ILE A 30 4.96 -8.87 0.02
C ILE A 30 4.61 -9.60 -1.27
N PHE A 31 5.41 -9.41 -2.33
CA PHE A 31 5.21 -10.09 -3.61
C PHE A 31 5.27 -11.62 -3.45
N ASP A 32 6.28 -12.15 -2.77
CA ASP A 32 6.44 -13.58 -2.54
C ASP A 32 5.24 -14.14 -1.77
N ALA A 33 4.82 -13.46 -0.69
CA ALA A 33 3.70 -13.88 0.13
C ALA A 33 2.37 -13.91 -0.66
N VAL A 34 2.09 -12.88 -1.48
CA VAL A 34 0.85 -12.85 -2.27
C VAL A 34 0.88 -13.77 -3.49
N SER A 35 2.07 -14.04 -4.05
CA SER A 35 2.22 -14.92 -5.21
C SER A 35 2.19 -16.40 -4.84
N GLN A 36 2.51 -16.73 -3.59
CA GLN A 36 2.46 -18.09 -3.04
C GLN A 36 1.14 -18.40 -2.32
N ALA A 37 0.28 -17.40 -2.11
CA ALA A 37 -1.03 -17.63 -1.51
C ALA A 37 -1.88 -18.50 -2.44
N ASN A 38 -2.51 -19.56 -1.90
CA ASN A 38 -3.36 -20.50 -2.64
C ASN A 38 -4.70 -19.88 -3.12
N ASP A 39 -4.83 -18.56 -3.09
CA ASP A 39 -6.04 -17.86 -3.49
C ASP A 39 -5.99 -17.60 -5.00
N THR A 40 -6.52 -18.56 -5.77
CA THR A 40 -6.47 -18.65 -7.24
C THR A 40 -7.10 -17.47 -8.01
N GLU A 41 -7.64 -16.44 -7.35
CA GLU A 41 -8.35 -15.37 -8.06
C GLU A 41 -7.39 -14.35 -8.71
N PHE A 42 -6.16 -14.20 -8.19
CA PHE A 42 -5.23 -13.15 -8.65
C PHE A 42 -3.86 -13.68 -9.03
N VAL A 43 -3.35 -13.20 -10.16
CA VAL A 43 -2.00 -13.46 -10.65
C VAL A 43 -1.20 -12.17 -10.65
N PHE A 44 0.04 -12.24 -10.17
CA PHE A 44 0.94 -11.10 -10.04
C PHE A 44 2.11 -11.26 -11.01
N ASN A 45 2.42 -10.19 -11.76
CA ASN A 45 3.59 -10.12 -12.60
C ASN A 45 4.44 -8.92 -12.19
N VAL A 46 5.76 -9.10 -12.05
CA VAL A 46 6.67 -8.02 -11.65
C VAL A 46 7.76 -7.80 -12.68
N ASP A 47 8.09 -6.53 -12.88
CA ASP A 47 9.29 -6.13 -13.61
C ASP A 47 10.28 -5.53 -12.61
N ARG A 48 11.55 -5.95 -12.71
CA ARG A 48 12.64 -5.46 -11.86
C ARG A 48 13.47 -4.41 -12.58
N ASP A 49 14.03 -3.46 -11.84
CA ASP A 49 15.02 -2.51 -12.36
C ASP A 49 16.43 -3.13 -12.48
N ALA A 50 17.41 -2.33 -12.89
CA ALA A 50 18.80 -2.77 -13.06
C ALA A 50 19.47 -3.23 -11.74
N ASP A 51 18.97 -2.73 -10.60
CA ASP A 51 19.46 -3.08 -9.27
C ASP A 51 18.70 -4.29 -8.68
N GLY A 52 17.76 -4.86 -9.44
CA GLY A 52 16.96 -6.02 -9.06
C GLY A 52 15.77 -5.70 -8.19
N ASN A 53 15.44 -4.43 -7.92
CA ASN A 53 14.26 -4.06 -7.13
C ASN A 53 13.00 -4.17 -7.99
N ILE A 54 11.86 -4.55 -7.39
CA ILE A 54 10.57 -4.51 -8.09
C ILE A 54 10.24 -3.07 -8.44
N ALA A 55 10.34 -2.73 -9.74
CA ALA A 55 10.03 -1.41 -10.27
C ALA A 55 8.55 -1.29 -10.63
N THR A 56 7.96 -2.37 -11.15
CA THR A 56 6.52 -2.43 -11.42
C THR A 56 5.90 -3.76 -11.02
N MET A 57 4.63 -3.72 -10.62
CA MET A 57 3.83 -4.91 -10.35
C MET A 57 2.47 -4.77 -11.00
N VAL A 58 2.08 -5.73 -11.83
CA VAL A 58 0.76 -5.82 -12.45
C VAL A 58 -0.03 -6.93 -11.77
N VAL A 59 -1.26 -6.62 -11.39
CA VAL A 59 -2.21 -7.58 -10.83
C VAL A 59 -3.25 -7.90 -11.88
N TYR A 60 -3.44 -9.19 -12.11
CA TYR A 60 -4.44 -9.76 -13.00
C TYR A 60 -5.48 -10.50 -12.18
N GLN A 61 -6.73 -10.45 -12.61
CA GLN A 61 -7.80 -11.30 -12.08
C GLN A 61 -8.06 -12.43 -13.07
N GLU A 62 -8.14 -13.65 -12.58
CA GLU A 62 -8.59 -14.79 -13.36
C GLU A 62 -10.09 -14.68 -13.66
N LEU A 63 -10.44 -14.75 -14.94
CA LEU A 63 -11.82 -14.81 -15.39
C LEU A 63 -12.08 -16.18 -15.98
N LEU A 64 -12.77 -17.02 -15.20
CA LEU A 64 -13.25 -18.33 -15.62
C LEU A 64 -14.14 -18.21 -16.86
N GLN A 65 -13.81 -18.97 -17.88
CA GLN A 65 -14.64 -19.15 -19.06
C GLN A 65 -15.45 -20.44 -18.97
N ARG A 66 -16.50 -20.55 -19.79
CA ARG A 66 -17.47 -21.65 -19.79
C ARG A 66 -16.87 -23.06 -20.02
N LYS A 67 -15.60 -23.19 -20.39
CA LYS A 67 -14.95 -24.46 -20.78
C LYS A 67 -13.68 -24.79 -19.96
N ALA A 68 -13.62 -24.41 -18.69
CA ALA A 68 -12.45 -24.61 -17.82
C ALA A 68 -11.15 -23.95 -18.32
N ASP A 69 -11.28 -23.00 -19.24
CA ASP A 69 -10.22 -22.06 -19.64
C ASP A 69 -10.38 -20.77 -18.83
N PHE A 70 -9.29 -20.03 -18.62
CA PHE A 70 -9.34 -18.74 -17.94
C PHE A 70 -8.60 -17.69 -18.75
N THR A 71 -9.06 -16.45 -18.61
CA THR A 71 -8.36 -15.29 -19.15
C THR A 71 -7.89 -14.40 -18.02
N LEU A 72 -6.71 -13.83 -18.18
CA LEU A 72 -6.16 -12.87 -17.23
C LEU A 72 -6.59 -11.46 -17.61
N LYS A 73 -7.41 -10.85 -16.77
CA LYS A 73 -7.81 -9.46 -16.92
C LYS A 73 -6.92 -8.58 -16.04
N PRO A 74 -6.14 -7.63 -16.61
CA PRO A 74 -5.41 -6.67 -15.79
C PRO A 74 -6.39 -5.82 -14.97
N ILE A 75 -6.09 -5.63 -13.69
CA ILE A 75 -6.91 -4.82 -12.78
C ILE A 75 -6.14 -3.61 -12.22
N TYR A 76 -4.92 -3.85 -11.74
CA TYR A 76 -4.07 -2.83 -11.13
C TYR A 76 -2.65 -2.91 -11.66
N ARG A 77 -1.98 -1.76 -11.71
CA ARG A 77 -0.53 -1.68 -11.88
C ARG A 77 0.02 -0.75 -10.81
N TYR A 78 1.10 -1.17 -10.17
CA TYR A 78 1.86 -0.40 -9.22
C TYR A 78 3.22 -0.06 -9.82
N GLN A 79 3.68 1.16 -9.62
CA GLN A 79 5.04 1.59 -9.92
C GLN A 79 5.69 2.03 -8.63
N TYR A 80 6.90 1.55 -8.38
CA TYR A 80 7.65 1.78 -7.15
C TYR A 80 8.88 2.63 -7.45
N ALA A 81 9.23 3.51 -6.53
CA ALA A 81 10.44 4.29 -6.55
C ALA A 81 11.13 4.17 -5.20
N TYR A 82 12.45 4.04 -5.21
CA TYR A 82 13.27 3.83 -4.04
C TYR A 82 14.31 4.95 -3.90
N ALA A 83 14.74 5.22 -2.67
CA ALA A 83 15.93 6.00 -2.38
C ALA A 83 17.20 5.14 -2.53
N ALA A 84 18.37 5.77 -2.42
CA ALA A 84 19.67 5.11 -2.57
C ALA A 84 19.94 4.04 -1.49
N ASP A 85 19.28 4.15 -0.34
CA ASP A 85 19.32 3.16 0.75
C ASP A 85 18.23 2.08 0.61
N SER A 86 17.61 1.98 -0.56
CA SER A 86 16.51 1.07 -0.88
C SER A 86 15.21 1.33 -0.11
N MET A 87 15.07 2.44 0.63
CA MET A 87 13.79 2.84 1.20
C MET A 87 12.81 3.15 0.08
N LEU A 88 11.61 2.57 0.13
CA LEU A 88 10.51 2.95 -0.77
C LEU A 88 10.14 4.40 -0.50
N THR A 89 10.17 5.24 -1.53
CA THR A 89 9.82 6.67 -1.44
C THR A 89 8.48 6.98 -2.09
N SER A 90 8.08 6.23 -3.11
CA SER A 90 6.80 6.42 -3.77
C SER A 90 6.25 5.12 -4.35
N ARG A 91 4.92 4.97 -4.27
CA ARG A 91 4.16 3.94 -4.97
C ARG A 91 2.96 4.55 -5.70
N ILE A 92 2.99 4.52 -7.03
CA ILE A 92 1.89 5.02 -7.86
C ILE A 92 0.96 3.87 -8.22
N LYS A 93 -0.35 4.07 -8.03
CA LYS A 93 -1.41 3.12 -8.40
C LYS A 93 -2.08 3.54 -9.71
N TYR A 94 -2.19 2.57 -10.61
CA TYR A 94 -2.96 2.65 -11.83
C TYR A 94 -4.08 1.62 -11.83
N GLU A 95 -5.17 1.94 -12.53
CA GLU A 95 -6.29 1.03 -12.78
C GLU A 95 -6.47 0.80 -14.26
N TRP A 96 -6.77 -0.44 -14.64
CA TRP A 96 -7.11 -0.77 -16.02
C TRP A 96 -8.55 -0.36 -16.33
N ARG A 97 -8.72 0.66 -17.18
CA ARG A 97 -10.04 1.18 -17.56
C ARG A 97 -10.04 1.59 -19.02
N LYS A 98 -11.03 1.10 -19.79
CA LYS A 98 -11.15 1.36 -21.23
C LYS A 98 -9.90 0.95 -22.01
N GLN A 99 -9.39 -0.25 -21.73
CA GLN A 99 -8.19 -0.82 -22.38
C GLN A 99 -6.90 0.00 -22.24
N GLN A 100 -6.80 0.80 -21.17
CA GLN A 100 -5.60 1.58 -20.87
C GLN A 100 -5.39 1.71 -19.36
N TRP A 101 -4.14 1.86 -18.96
CA TRP A 101 -3.77 2.18 -17.59
C TRP A 101 -4.08 3.64 -17.28
N GLN A 102 -4.91 3.88 -16.28
CA GLN A 102 -5.22 5.23 -15.81
C GLN A 102 -4.64 5.45 -14.42
N CYS A 103 -3.87 6.52 -14.24
CA CYS A 103 -3.36 6.90 -12.93
C CYS A 103 -4.53 7.22 -11.99
N VAL A 104 -4.44 6.74 -10.75
CA VAL A 104 -5.49 6.88 -9.73
C VAL A 104 -5.00 7.65 -8.51
N GLY A 105 -3.77 7.38 -8.08
CA GLY A 105 -3.19 8.04 -6.93
C GLY A 105 -1.78 7.56 -6.65
N ARG A 106 -1.16 8.18 -5.66
CA ARG A 106 0.22 7.92 -5.23
C ARG A 106 0.26 7.85 -3.72
N TYR A 107 1.09 6.93 -3.24
CA TYR A 107 1.53 6.89 -1.85
C TYR A 107 2.95 7.41 -1.81
N ASP A 108 3.23 8.40 -0.98
CA ASP A 108 4.59 8.89 -0.72
C ASP A 108 5.00 8.49 0.70
N TYR A 109 6.26 8.10 0.84
CA TYR A 109 6.82 7.52 2.05
C TYR A 109 8.06 8.30 2.47
N SER A 110 8.18 8.59 3.76
CA SER A 110 9.33 9.29 4.32
C SER A 110 9.61 8.86 5.74
N LEU A 111 10.90 8.80 6.11
CA LEU A 111 11.35 8.58 7.47
C LEU A 111 12.11 9.83 7.94
N ALA A 112 11.61 10.49 8.99
CA ALA A 112 12.28 11.64 9.58
C ALA A 112 12.03 11.68 11.09
N SER A 113 13.07 11.95 11.87
CA SER A 113 12.98 12.16 13.33
C SER A 113 12.24 11.05 14.09
N GLY A 114 12.45 9.79 13.71
CA GLY A 114 11.77 8.64 14.32
C GLY A 114 10.31 8.48 13.89
N CYS A 115 9.83 9.27 12.93
CA CYS A 115 8.48 9.15 12.38
C CYS A 115 8.54 8.61 10.95
N TYR A 116 7.93 7.45 10.73
CA TYR A 116 7.67 6.94 9.40
C TYR A 116 6.29 7.42 8.93
N THR A 117 6.27 8.19 7.85
CA THR A 117 5.07 8.84 7.34
C THR A 117 4.71 8.29 5.98
N VAL A 118 3.43 7.96 5.81
CA VAL A 118 2.82 7.57 4.54
C VAL A 118 1.73 8.57 4.20
N THR A 119 1.80 9.20 3.03
CA THR A 119 0.73 10.10 2.55
C THR A 119 0.08 9.53 1.32
N TYR A 120 -1.22 9.79 1.12
CA TYR A 120 -1.97 9.37 -0.04
C TYR A 120 -2.56 10.57 -0.78
N SER A 121 -2.21 10.68 -2.06
CA SER A 121 -2.67 11.73 -2.97
C SER A 121 -3.46 11.15 -4.13
N ARG A 122 -4.56 11.81 -4.50
CA ARG A 122 -5.39 11.41 -5.64
C ARG A 122 -4.88 12.05 -6.93
N TRP A 123 -4.98 11.33 -8.04
CA TRP A 123 -4.66 11.87 -9.36
C TRP A 123 -5.75 12.83 -9.84
N ASN A 124 -5.37 14.07 -10.14
CA ASN A 124 -6.25 15.07 -10.75
C ASN A 124 -6.15 15.01 -12.27
N LYS A 125 -7.11 14.34 -12.91
CA LYS A 125 -7.15 14.20 -14.37
C LYS A 125 -7.20 15.52 -15.12
N LYS A 126 -7.82 16.56 -14.55
CA LYS A 126 -7.95 17.87 -15.21
C LYS A 126 -6.63 18.64 -15.20
N LYS A 127 -5.88 18.54 -14.10
CA LYS A 127 -4.59 19.22 -13.93
C LYS A 127 -3.39 18.37 -14.37
N ALA A 128 -3.61 17.09 -14.68
CA ALA A 128 -2.57 16.11 -14.98
C ALA A 128 -1.46 16.06 -13.92
N GLN A 129 -1.85 16.12 -12.64
CA GLN A 129 -0.93 16.06 -11.50
C GLN A 129 -1.61 15.40 -10.30
N PHE A 130 -0.85 15.02 -9.28
CA PHE A 130 -1.42 14.63 -7.99
C PHE A 130 -1.89 15.88 -7.24
N ASP A 131 -3.10 15.83 -6.69
CA ASP A 131 -3.55 16.85 -5.73
C ASP A 131 -2.80 16.68 -4.40
N GLU A 132 -2.97 17.66 -3.53
CA GLU A 132 -2.51 17.57 -2.14
C GLU A 132 -3.00 16.30 -1.42
N PRO A 133 -2.24 15.79 -0.43
CA PRO A 133 -2.60 14.58 0.29
C PRO A 133 -3.99 14.65 0.92
N VAL A 134 -4.77 13.59 0.70
CA VAL A 134 -6.12 13.42 1.29
C VAL A 134 -6.13 12.43 2.44
N GLY A 135 -5.04 11.71 2.66
CA GLY A 135 -4.84 10.81 3.79
C GLY A 135 -3.38 10.77 4.19
N GLN A 136 -3.12 10.54 5.48
CA GLN A 136 -1.79 10.39 6.03
C GLN A 136 -1.81 9.39 7.18
N ILE A 137 -0.77 8.58 7.28
CA ILE A 137 -0.50 7.70 8.41
C ILE A 137 0.89 8.05 8.92
N ILE A 138 1.02 8.22 10.23
CA ILE A 138 2.29 8.46 10.90
C ILE A 138 2.50 7.33 11.90
N TYR A 139 3.59 6.60 11.72
CA TYR A 139 4.11 5.62 12.67
C TYR A 139 5.22 6.29 13.46
N THR A 140 5.04 6.44 14.77
CA THR A 140 6.11 6.88 15.67
C THR A 140 6.91 5.66 16.07
N LEU A 141 8.22 5.70 15.86
CA LEU A 141 9.13 4.60 16.10
C LEU A 141 9.97 4.84 17.36
N LEU A 142 10.20 3.77 18.10
CA LEU A 142 11.22 3.73 19.16
C LEU A 142 12.63 3.64 18.55
N PRO A 143 13.71 3.85 19.33
CA PRO A 143 15.08 3.72 18.83
C PRO A 143 15.43 2.33 18.27
N ASN A 144 14.69 1.29 18.68
CA ASN A 144 14.80 -0.07 18.15
C ASN A 144 13.88 -0.32 16.93
N GLU A 145 13.34 0.74 16.31
CA GLU A 145 12.44 0.73 15.15
C GLU A 145 11.07 0.09 15.38
N SER A 146 10.75 -0.34 16.60
CA SER A 146 9.39 -0.81 16.93
C SER A 146 8.38 0.35 16.97
N ILE A 147 7.12 0.06 16.65
CA ILE A 147 6.05 1.06 16.67
C ILE A 147 5.73 1.42 18.11
N ALA A 148 5.85 2.71 18.45
CA ALA A 148 5.30 3.28 19.68
C ALA A 148 3.85 3.75 19.50
N CYS A 149 3.50 4.26 18.32
CA CYS A 149 2.18 4.84 18.06
C CYS A 149 1.87 4.83 16.56
N VAL A 150 0.59 4.68 16.23
CA VAL A 150 0.05 4.91 14.88
C VAL A 150 -1.00 6.00 14.95
N ALA A 151 -0.88 7.01 14.09
CA ALA A 151 -1.87 8.07 13.92
C ALA A 151 -2.32 8.17 12.47
N CYS A 152 -3.63 8.21 12.24
CA CYS A 152 -4.22 8.35 10.92
C CYS A 152 -4.95 9.67 10.80
N TYR A 153 -4.76 10.31 9.65
CA TYR A 153 -5.34 11.59 9.31
C TYR A 153 -6.03 11.51 7.95
N SER A 154 -7.11 12.26 7.80
CA SER A 154 -7.76 12.46 6.50
C SER A 154 -8.12 13.91 6.26
N ARG A 155 -8.19 14.26 4.97
CA ARG A 155 -8.65 15.57 4.54
C ARG A 155 -10.11 15.47 4.16
N GLN A 156 -10.96 16.12 4.93
CA GLN A 156 -12.36 16.28 4.58
C GLN A 156 -12.49 17.25 3.38
N ARG A 157 -13.50 17.04 2.54
CA ARG A 157 -13.70 17.79 1.28
C ARG A 157 -13.73 19.32 1.45
N ASN A 158 -14.12 19.79 2.63
CA ASN A 158 -14.30 21.23 2.93
C ASN A 158 -13.19 21.79 3.83
N LYS A 159 -12.14 21.00 4.11
CA LYS A 159 -11.00 21.44 4.94
C LYS A 159 -9.73 21.47 4.11
N THR A 160 -8.91 22.49 4.35
CA THR A 160 -7.58 22.62 3.74
C THR A 160 -6.59 21.66 4.37
N ASP A 161 -6.73 21.41 5.67
CA ASP A 161 -5.76 20.64 6.45
C ASP A 161 -6.24 19.21 6.69
N LEU A 162 -5.25 18.31 6.88
CA LEU A 162 -5.49 16.96 7.38
C LEU A 162 -6.01 17.04 8.83
N GLN A 163 -6.94 16.17 9.17
CA GLN A 163 -7.53 16.09 10.51
C GLN A 163 -7.28 14.71 11.07
N LEU A 164 -6.93 14.63 12.35
CA LEU A 164 -6.74 13.37 13.04
C LEU A 164 -8.07 12.60 13.05
N GLU A 165 -8.08 11.39 12.52
CA GLU A 165 -9.23 10.49 12.57
C GLU A 165 -9.14 9.58 13.79
N TRP A 166 -7.97 8.99 14.02
CA TRP A 166 -7.71 8.12 15.16
C TRP A 166 -6.21 8.04 15.45
N GLN A 167 -5.88 7.70 16.69
CA GLN A 167 -4.52 7.41 17.13
C GLN A 167 -4.55 6.24 18.13
N LEU A 168 -3.53 5.40 18.08
CA LEU A 168 -3.38 4.27 19.00
C LEU A 168 -1.91 4.18 19.44
N PRO A 169 -1.60 4.37 20.74
CA PRO A 169 -0.32 3.96 21.28
C PRO A 169 -0.23 2.43 21.29
N VAL A 170 0.90 1.89 20.89
CA VAL A 170 1.18 0.46 20.97
C VAL A 170 1.84 0.21 22.32
N GLU A 171 1.05 -0.24 23.30
CA GLU A 171 1.60 -0.66 24.59
C GLU A 171 2.50 -1.89 24.37
N SER A 172 3.69 -1.89 24.97
CA SER A 172 4.75 -2.89 24.78
C SER A 172 4.40 -4.32 25.23
N TYR A 173 3.13 -4.62 25.50
CA TYR A 173 2.62 -5.90 25.99
C TYR A 173 1.46 -6.50 25.18
N THR A 174 1.06 -5.94 24.04
CA THR A 174 0.11 -6.63 23.15
C THR A 174 0.84 -7.48 22.12
N MET A 175 1.39 -8.62 22.56
CA MET A 175 1.33 -9.85 21.75
C MET A 175 -0.15 -10.19 21.60
N ASN A 176 -0.79 -9.70 20.52
CA ASN A 176 -2.09 -10.11 19.96
C ASN A 176 -2.80 -8.91 19.30
N MET A 177 -2.20 -8.37 18.24
CA MET A 177 -2.96 -7.61 17.23
C MET A 177 -3.81 -8.53 16.32
N ASP A 178 -3.87 -9.84 16.61
CA ASP A 178 -4.82 -10.78 16.00
C ASP A 178 -6.25 -10.61 16.54
N HIS A 179 -6.44 -9.90 17.67
CA HIS A 179 -7.73 -9.89 18.36
C HIS A 179 -8.75 -8.86 17.83
N TYR A 180 -8.34 -7.91 16.98
CA TYR A 180 -9.25 -6.90 16.41
C TYR A 180 -9.73 -7.21 14.98
N LEU A 181 -9.31 -8.34 14.39
CA LEU A 181 -9.72 -8.76 13.04
C LEU A 181 -10.88 -9.75 13.00
N THR A 182 -11.40 -10.18 14.16
CA THR A 182 -12.48 -11.19 14.23
C THR A 182 -13.82 -10.67 14.77
N GLN A 183 -13.99 -9.37 15.02
CA GLN A 183 -15.30 -8.84 15.39
C GLN A 183 -16.07 -8.26 14.20
N LYS A 184 -16.74 -9.22 13.54
CA LYS A 184 -17.96 -9.19 12.69
C LYS A 184 -17.86 -8.66 11.26
#